data_AF-A0A8J6LK62-F1
#
_entry.id   AF-A0A8J6LK62-F1
#
_cell.length_a   1.000
_cell.length_b   1.000
_cell.length_c   1.000
_cell.angle_alpha   90.00
_cell.angle_beta   90.00
_cell.angle_gamma   90.00
#
_symmetry.space_group_name_H-M   'P 1'
#
loop_
_entity.id
_entity.type
_entity.pdbx_description
1 polymer ?
#
loop_
_entity_poly.entity_id
_entity_poly.type
_entity_poly.pdbx_seq_one_letter_code
_entity_poly.pdbx_strand_id
1 'polypeptide(L)'
;MDLSPYLESLQRDLASVAAPGGPDISRAAALLTTSLEAGVRLTLLEVLSDAAAEITTQLNEATVEIRVRGRDADIVVTETLLTPPIPPPTAPADLDASGTSRI
;
A
#
# COMPACT_ATOMS: atom_id res chain seq x y z
N MET A 1 -7.12 4.96 -5.56
CA MET A 1 -7.52 4.03 -6.64
C MET A 1 -8.96 3.61 -6.41
N ASP A 2 -9.81 3.89 -7.39
CA ASP A 2 -11.20 3.44 -7.40
C ASP A 2 -11.29 2.02 -7.98
N LEU A 3 -11.89 1.10 -7.24
CA LEU A 3 -12.07 -0.29 -7.65
C LEU A 3 -13.39 -0.53 -8.40
N SER A 4 -14.30 0.45 -8.40
CA SER A 4 -15.61 0.37 -9.06
C SER A 4 -15.54 -0.02 -10.54
N PRO A 5 -14.66 0.54 -11.40
CA PRO A 5 -14.62 0.15 -12.82
C PRO A 5 -14.23 -1.32 -13.05
N TYR A 6 -13.38 -1.88 -12.19
CA TYR A 6 -12.99 -3.30 -12.27
C TYR A 6 -14.14 -4.21 -11.88
N LEU A 7 -14.87 -3.83 -10.83
CA LEU A 7 -16.07 -4.55 -10.39
C LEU A 7 -17.15 -4.48 -11.46
N GLU A 8 -17.45 -3.30 -12.01
CA GLU A 8 -18.42 -3.12 -13.09
C GLU A 8 -18.10 -3.97 -14.34
N SER A 9 -16.82 -4.07 -14.71
CA SER A 9 -16.39 -4.96 -15.80
C SER A 9 -16.72 -6.41 -15.46
N LEU A 10 -16.37 -6.87 -14.26
CA LEU A 10 -16.68 -8.22 -13.80
C LEU A 10 -18.19 -8.51 -13.80
N GLN A 11 -19.02 -7.54 -13.38
CA GLN A 11 -20.48 -7.69 -13.43
C GLN A 11 -20.99 -7.85 -14.86
N ARG A 12 -20.46 -7.04 -15.79
CA ARG A 12 -20.82 -7.10 -17.21
C ARG A 12 -20.43 -8.43 -17.85
N ASP A 13 -19.25 -8.95 -17.52
CA ASP A 13 -18.76 -10.23 -18.02
C ASP A 13 -19.62 -11.38 -17.49
N LEU A 14 -19.95 -11.38 -16.19
CA LEU A 14 -20.87 -12.35 -15.59
C LEU A 14 -22.26 -12.32 -16.23
N ALA A 15 -22.82 -11.13 -16.46
CA ALA A 15 -24.11 -10.98 -17.14
C ALA A 15 -24.05 -11.52 -18.58
N SER A 16 -22.96 -11.26 -19.30
CA SER A 16 -22.74 -11.79 -20.65
C SER A 16 -22.68 -13.31 -20.68
N VAL A 17 -22.02 -13.93 -19.69
CA VAL A 17 -21.92 -15.40 -19.57
C VAL A 17 -23.27 -16.03 -19.18
N ALA A 18 -24.05 -15.34 -18.35
CA ALA A 18 -25.35 -15.84 -17.89
C ALA A 18 -26.48 -15.71 -18.93
N ALA A 19 -26.38 -14.74 -19.84
CA ALA A 19 -27.45 -14.43 -20.80
C ALA A 19 -27.92 -15.62 -21.67
N PRO A 20 -27.04 -16.50 -22.20
CA PRO A 20 -27.46 -17.68 -22.95
C PRO A 20 -28.21 -18.72 -22.11
N GLY A 21 -28.04 -18.71 -20.78
CA GLY A 21 -28.68 -19.64 -19.85
C GLY A 21 -30.16 -19.38 -19.58
N GLY A 22 -30.72 -18.32 -20.18
CA GLY A 22 -32.12 -17.94 -19.99
C GLY A 22 -32.37 -17.06 -18.75
N PRO A 23 -33.64 -16.74 -18.47
CA PRO A 23 -34.01 -15.72 -17.49
C PRO A 23 -33.68 -16.10 -16.04
N ASP A 24 -33.83 -17.38 -15.68
CA ASP A 24 -33.56 -17.84 -14.31
C ASP A 24 -32.06 -17.78 -13.98
N ILE A 25 -31.20 -18.19 -14.91
CA ILE A 25 -29.75 -18.10 -14.77
C ILE A 25 -29.29 -16.64 -14.74
N SER A 26 -29.85 -15.80 -15.60
CA SER A 26 -29.56 -14.36 -15.60
C SER A 26 -29.95 -13.69 -14.27
N ARG A 27 -31.09 -14.07 -13.70
CA ARG A 27 -31.54 -13.56 -12.39
C ARG A 27 -30.64 -14.04 -11.25
N ALA A 28 -30.25 -15.32 -11.27
CA ALA A 28 -29.33 -15.86 -10.27
C ALA A 28 -27.97 -15.16 -10.33
N ALA A 29 -27.42 -14.95 -11.53
CA ALA A 29 -26.17 -14.23 -11.73
C ALA A 29 -26.25 -12.80 -11.18
N ALA A 30 -27.30 -12.04 -11.48
CA ALA A 30 -27.46 -10.67 -10.97
C ALA A 30 -27.49 -10.60 -9.43
N LEU A 31 -28.19 -11.54 -8.78
CA LEU A 31 -28.26 -11.62 -7.31
C LEU A 31 -26.90 -11.97 -6.70
N LEU A 32 -26.19 -12.94 -7.29
CA LEU A 32 -24.87 -13.38 -6.83
C LEU A 32 -23.84 -12.25 -6.97
N THR A 33 -23.80 -11.60 -8.13
CA THR A 33 -22.88 -10.49 -8.39
C THR A 33 -23.08 -9.34 -7.41
N THR A 34 -24.34 -8.97 -7.13
CA THR A 34 -24.66 -7.93 -6.13
C THR A 34 -24.22 -8.34 -4.73
N SER A 35 -24.43 -9.62 -4.36
CA SER A 35 -24.09 -10.12 -3.02
C SER A 35 -22.59 -10.27 -2.80
N LEU A 36 -21.83 -10.56 -3.87
CA LEU A 36 -20.38 -10.79 -3.80
C LEU A 36 -19.56 -9.50 -3.91
N GLU A 37 -20.14 -8.36 -4.31
CA GLU A 37 -19.38 -7.13 -4.58
C GLU A 37 -18.49 -6.72 -3.39
N ALA A 38 -19.04 -6.71 -2.17
CA ALA A 38 -18.28 -6.36 -0.97
C ALA A 38 -17.15 -7.35 -0.67
N GLY A 39 -17.40 -8.65 -0.87
CA GLY A 39 -16.41 -9.71 -0.65
C GLY A 39 -15.26 -9.63 -1.66
N VAL A 40 -15.57 -9.48 -2.94
CA VAL A 40 -14.57 -9.35 -4.00
C VAL A 40 -13.71 -8.10 -3.78
N ARG A 41 -14.33 -6.98 -3.38
CA ARG A 41 -13.60 -5.76 -3.05
C ARG A 41 -12.60 -5.99 -1.93
N LEU A 42 -13.01 -6.64 -0.84
CA LEU A 42 -12.12 -6.94 0.27
C LEU A 42 -10.96 -7.84 -0.16
N THR A 43 -11.24 -8.91 -0.91
CA THR A 43 -10.20 -9.80 -1.44
C THR A 43 -9.21 -9.06 -2.33
N LEU A 44 -9.66 -8.12 -3.17
CA LEU A 44 -8.76 -7.29 -3.98
C LEU A 44 -7.85 -6.40 -3.11
N LEU A 45 -8.38 -5.85 -2.02
CA LEU A 45 -7.57 -5.04 -1.09
C LEU A 45 -6.54 -5.90 -0.34
N GLU A 46 -6.90 -7.11 0.06
CA GLU A 46 -5.98 -8.08 0.68
C GLU A 46 -4.85 -8.43 -0.29
N VAL A 47 -5.17 -8.79 -1.54
CA VAL A 47 -4.19 -9.10 -2.58
C VAL A 47 -3.26 -7.92 -2.86
N LEU A 48 -3.79 -6.69 -2.93
CA LEU A 48 -2.97 -5.49 -3.13
C LEU A 48 -2.04 -5.24 -1.94
N SER A 49 -2.50 -5.52 -0.72
CA SER A 49 -1.70 -5.34 0.50
C SER A 49 -0.55 -6.34 0.56
N ASP A 50 -0.82 -7.61 0.23
CA ASP A 50 0.20 -8.66 0.13
C ASP A 50 1.22 -8.32 -0.97
N ALA A 51 0.76 -7.86 -2.13
CA ALA A 51 1.64 -7.45 -3.22
C ALA A 51 2.53 -6.26 -2.83
N ALA A 52 2.01 -5.27 -2.08
CA ALA A 52 2.80 -4.15 -1.60
C ALA A 52 3.87 -4.59 -0.58
N ALA A 53 3.55 -5.54 0.31
CA ALA A 53 4.52 -6.13 1.23
C ALA A 53 5.63 -6.85 0.45
N GLU A 54 5.28 -7.66 -0.56
CA GLU A 54 6.25 -8.35 -1.41
C GLU A 54 7.16 -7.36 -2.16
N ILE A 55 6.59 -6.32 -2.78
CA ILE A 55 7.36 -5.27 -3.46
C ILE A 55 8.31 -4.57 -2.49
N THR A 56 7.85 -4.25 -1.27
CA THR A 56 8.69 -3.62 -0.24
C THR A 56 9.93 -4.46 0.07
N THR A 57 9.83 -5.79 0.09
CA THR A 57 11.01 -6.65 0.32
C THR A 57 12.08 -6.55 -0.78
N GLN A 58 11.70 -6.07 -1.96
CA GLN A 58 12.58 -5.91 -3.11
C GLN A 58 13.15 -4.48 -3.21
N LEU A 59 12.74 -3.57 -2.32
CA LEU A 59 13.16 -2.18 -2.30
C LEU A 59 14.09 -1.94 -1.10
N ASN A 60 15.27 -1.37 -1.37
CA ASN A 60 16.29 -1.13 -0.32
C ASN A 60 16.08 0.21 0.41
N GLU A 61 15.68 1.25 -0.33
CA GLU A 61 15.57 2.62 0.18
C GLU A 61 14.14 3.16 0.11
N ALA A 62 13.16 2.31 -0.18
CA ALA A 62 11.76 2.70 -0.30
C ALA A 62 10.84 1.62 0.27
N THR A 63 9.69 2.04 0.77
CA THR A 63 8.62 1.17 1.25
C THR A 63 7.33 1.51 0.52
N VAL A 64 6.57 0.49 0.13
CA VAL A 64 5.28 0.63 -0.55
C VAL A 64 4.18 0.12 0.36
N GLU A 65 3.17 0.95 0.60
CA GLU A 65 2.01 0.60 1.42
C GLU A 65 0.71 0.87 0.65
N ILE A 66 -0.31 0.06 0.92
CA ILE A 66 -1.67 0.32 0.47
C ILE A 66 -2.48 0.90 1.64
N ARG A 67 -3.00 2.12 1.46
CA ARG A 67 -3.88 2.77 2.44
C ARG A 67 -5.32 2.71 1.98
N VAL A 68 -6.20 2.16 2.81
CA VAL A 68 -7.63 2.09 2.51
C VAL A 68 -8.35 3.31 3.07
N ARG A 69 -9.16 3.96 2.22
CA ARG A 69 -10.06 5.05 2.59
C ARG A 69 -11.47 4.72 2.12
N GLY A 70 -12.27 4.16 3.02
CA GLY A 70 -13.61 3.70 2.66
C GLY A 70 -13.53 2.59 1.61
N ARG A 71 -13.90 2.91 0.38
CA ARG A 71 -13.95 1.98 -0.76
C ARG A 71 -12.80 2.16 -1.76
N ASP A 72 -11.95 3.15 -1.51
CA ASP A 72 -10.81 3.52 -2.35
C ASP A 72 -9.50 3.09 -1.68
N ALA A 73 -8.49 2.78 -2.49
CA ALA A 73 -7.16 2.38 -2.03
C ALA A 73 -6.08 3.28 -2.59
N ASP A 74 -5.22 3.87 -1.77
CA ASP A 74 -4.12 4.71 -2.21
C ASP A 74 -2.79 3.98 -2.03
N ILE A 75 -1.96 4.00 -3.07
CA ILE A 75 -0.59 3.51 -3.01
C ILE A 75 0.26 4.64 -2.44
N VAL A 76 0.97 4.37 -1.34
CA VAL A 76 1.90 5.30 -0.74
C VAL A 76 3.29 4.72 -0.83
N VAL A 77 4.22 5.52 -1.36
CA VAL A 77 5.64 5.19 -1.41
C VAL A 77 6.36 6.11 -0.45
N THR A 78 7.12 5.53 0.47
CA THR A 78 7.94 6.26 1.44
C THR A 78 9.40 5.98 1.13
N GLU A 79 10.15 7.01 0.73
CA GLU A 79 11.60 6.91 0.56
C GLU A 79 12.29 7.09 1.91
N THR A 80 13.11 6.11 2.28
CA THR A 80 13.99 6.20 3.44
C THR A 80 15.26 6.91 2.98
N LEU A 81 15.27 8.24 3.04
CA LEU A 81 16.52 8.98 2.98
C LEU A 81 17.34 8.58 4.20
N LEU A 82 18.41 7.80 3.98
CA LEU A 82 19.42 7.54 5.00
C LEU A 82 19.99 8.88 5.45
N THR A 83 19.42 9.47 6.49
CA THR A 83 20.01 10.65 7.12
C THR A 83 21.35 10.17 7.69
N PRO A 84 22.50 10.66 7.19
CA PRO A 84 23.78 10.21 7.69
C PRO A 84 23.83 10.42 9.20
N PRO A 85 24.38 9.47 9.98
CA PRO A 85 24.46 9.61 11.42
C PRO A 85 25.17 10.93 11.73
N ILE A 86 24.49 11.81 12.45
CA ILE A 86 25.08 13.07 12.91
C ILE A 86 26.26 12.64 13.80
N PRO A 87 27.51 13.01 13.46
CA PRO A 87 28.65 12.64 14.28
C PRO A 87 28.40 13.20 15.70
N PRO A 88 28.70 12.42 16.76
CA PRO A 88 28.55 12.91 18.12
C PRO A 88 29.30 14.24 18.25
N PRO A 89 28.74 15.24 18.96
CA PRO A 89 29.40 16.53 19.12
C PRO A 89 30.80 16.27 19.66
N THR A 90 31.81 16.70 18.90
CA THR A 90 33.20 16.60 19.32
C THR A 90 33.30 17.36 20.64
N ALA A 91 33.56 16.64 21.74
CA ALA A 91 33.83 17.28 23.01
C ALA A 91 34.92 18.34 22.77
N PRO A 92 34.77 19.58 23.28
CA PRO A 92 35.80 20.59 23.11
C PRO A 92 37.11 20.01 23.62
N ALA A 93 38.11 19.97 22.74
CA ALA A 93 39.47 19.67 23.14
C ALA A 93 39.85 20.70 24.20
N ASP A 94 40.25 20.23 25.38
CA ASP A 94 40.97 21.04 26.36
C ASP A 94 42.29 21.50 25.71
N LEU A 95 42.19 22.55 24.90
CA LEU A 95 43.19 23.59 24.80
C LEU A 95 43.02 24.33 26.14
N ASP A 96 43.86 24.11 27.15
CA ASP A 96 45.20 24.63 27.14
C ASP A 96 46.18 23.78 27.97
N ALA A 97 47.21 23.30 27.29
CA ALA A 97 48.48 22.98 27.93
C ALA A 97 49.29 24.27 28.16
N SER A 98 49.85 24.37 29.36
CA SER A 98 51.13 25.03 29.66
C SER A 98 51.17 26.56 29.79
N GLY A 99 51.57 27.04 30.97
CA GLY A 99 51.85 28.46 31.19
C GLY A 99 52.23 28.87 32.62
N THR A 100 53.36 28.36 33.11
CA THR A 100 54.36 29.05 33.96
C THR A 100 54.01 30.46 34.53
N SER A 101 53.94 30.61 35.86
CA SER A 101 54.39 31.80 36.62
C SER A 101 54.24 31.56 38.13
N ARG A 102 55.32 31.57 38.93
CA ARG A 102 55.83 32.75 39.69
C ARG A 102 54.69 33.32 40.57
N ILE A 103 54.71 33.26 41.90
CA ILE A 103 55.65 33.84 42.87
C ILE A 103 55.49 33.09 44.21
#